data_AF-A0A9E0CFM8-F1
#
_entry.id   AF-A0A9E0CFM8-F1
#
_cell.length_a   1.000
_cell.length_b   1.000
_cell.length_c   1.000
_cell.angle_alpha   90.00
_cell.angle_beta   90.00
_cell.angle_gamma   90.00
#
_symmetry.space_group_name_H-M   'P 1'
#
loop_
_entity.id
_entity.type
_entity.pdbx_description
1 polymer ?
#
loop_
_entity_poly.entity_id
_entity_poly.type
_entity_poly.pdbx_seq_one_letter_code
_entity_poly.pdbx_strand_id
1 'polypeptide(L)'
;MLFLNKGLSYTGSMDEFIRYWLDVIWLPILFMLVHKQHRWWTLGFGVACFMMLRLQSEIFQGIHRENGIMGVITTDVHTRAQITYSVFYILFLLMAHYSPGTKGVVFMAACLAVFFMAFVTSTLVMAL
;
A
#
# COMPACT_ATOMS: atom_id res chain seq x y z
N MET A 1 31.59 5.39 -25.69
CA MET A 1 30.35 4.58 -25.57
C MET A 1 30.22 3.98 -24.16
N LEU A 2 30.44 4.78 -23.10
CA LEU A 2 30.44 4.32 -21.69
C LEU A 2 29.75 5.31 -20.74
N PHE A 3 29.25 6.44 -21.27
CA PHE A 3 28.59 7.50 -20.50
C PHE A 3 27.06 7.50 -20.63
N LEU A 4 26.49 6.67 -21.51
CA LEU A 4 25.02 6.56 -21.70
C LEU A 4 24.35 5.53 -20.78
N ASN A 5 25.10 4.65 -20.12
CA ASN A 5 24.51 3.61 -19.25
C ASN A 5 24.20 4.16 -17.84
N LYS A 6 25.01 5.09 -17.31
CA LYS A 6 24.74 5.68 -15.99
C LYS A 6 23.47 6.52 -15.93
N GLY A 7 23.02 7.11 -17.05
CA GLY A 7 21.77 7.88 -17.11
C GLY A 7 20.50 7.05 -16.88
N LEU A 8 20.53 5.75 -17.17
CA LEU A 8 19.41 4.82 -16.98
C LEU A 8 19.36 4.20 -15.58
N SER A 9 20.48 4.15 -14.84
CA SER A 9 20.48 3.70 -13.44
C SER A 9 19.97 4.75 -12.46
N TYR A 10 20.09 6.06 -12.76
CA TYR A 10 19.57 7.10 -11.86
C TYR A 10 18.06 7.28 -11.95
N THR A 11 17.45 7.04 -13.11
CA THR A 11 15.98 7.03 -13.24
C THR A 11 15.35 5.95 -12.38
N GLY A 12 15.87 4.72 -12.41
CA GLY A 12 15.37 3.63 -11.54
C GLY A 12 15.39 3.99 -10.06
N SER A 13 16.46 4.63 -9.57
CA SER A 13 16.55 5.05 -8.16
C SER A 13 15.56 6.15 -7.77
N MET A 14 15.27 7.10 -8.66
CA MET A 14 14.32 8.19 -8.41
C MET A 14 12.87 7.68 -8.49
N ASP A 15 12.58 6.82 -9.47
CA ASP A 15 11.26 6.23 -9.69
C ASP A 15 10.86 5.29 -8.55
N GLU A 16 11.82 4.50 -8.04
CA GLU A 16 11.65 3.70 -6.83
C GLU A 16 11.41 4.58 -5.60
N PHE A 17 12.19 5.66 -5.43
CA PHE A 17 11.99 6.60 -4.31
C PHE A 17 10.61 7.25 -4.34
N ILE A 18 10.15 7.66 -5.52
CA ILE A 18 8.81 8.25 -5.73
C ILE A 18 7.70 7.23 -5.43
N ARG A 19 7.87 5.97 -5.85
CA ARG A 19 6.92 4.89 -5.54
C ARG A 19 6.84 4.61 -4.04
N TYR A 20 7.98 4.58 -3.36
CA TYR A 20 8.04 4.44 -1.90
C TYR A 20 7.40 5.61 -1.14
N TRP A 21 7.52 6.83 -1.66
CA TRP A 21 6.97 8.02 -1.02
C TRP A 21 5.46 8.21 -1.25
N LEU A 22 4.86 7.53 -2.23
CA LEU A 22 3.42 7.68 -2.50
C LEU A 22 2.56 7.19 -1.32
N ASP A 23 2.98 6.14 -0.61
CA ASP A 23 2.26 5.66 0.59
C ASP A 23 2.40 6.63 1.77
N VAL A 24 3.51 7.38 1.85
CA VAL A 24 3.70 8.43 2.85
C VAL A 24 2.72 9.59 2.61
N ILE A 25 2.26 9.79 1.38
CA ILE A 25 1.20 10.76 1.05
C ILE A 25 -0.17 10.35 1.61
N TRP A 26 -0.44 9.05 1.74
CA TRP A 26 -1.69 8.55 2.29
C TRP A 26 -1.81 8.77 3.81
N LEU A 27 -0.70 8.77 4.55
CA LEU A 27 -0.66 9.04 5.99
C LEU A 27 -1.27 10.40 6.42
N PRO A 28 -0.85 11.56 5.85
CA PRO A 28 -1.44 12.85 6.17
C PRO A 28 -2.87 12.99 5.64
N ILE A 29 -3.21 12.37 4.51
CA ILE A 29 -4.58 12.33 3.98
C ILE A 29 -5.50 11.60 4.98
N LEU A 30 -5.09 10.41 5.45
CA LEU A 30 -5.78 9.63 6.46
C LEU A 30 -5.94 10.42 7.77
N PHE A 31 -4.91 11.16 8.17
CA PHE A 31 -4.94 11.97 9.39
C PHE A 31 -5.87 13.19 9.30
N MET A 32 -5.93 13.86 8.15
CA MET A 32 -6.80 15.03 7.95
C MET A 32 -8.26 14.64 7.76
N LEU A 33 -8.56 13.56 7.04
CA LEU A 33 -9.95 13.17 6.75
C LEU A 33 -10.69 12.59 7.97
N VAL A 34 -9.99 11.97 8.93
CA VAL A 34 -10.62 11.28 10.05
C VAL A 34 -10.92 12.21 11.24
N HIS A 35 -12.13 12.08 11.78
CA HIS A 35 -12.62 12.80 12.96
C HIS A 35 -11.74 12.56 14.20
N LYS A 36 -11.60 13.59 15.04
CA LYS A 36 -10.69 13.64 16.22
C LYS A 36 -10.74 12.40 17.13
N GLN A 37 -11.87 11.71 17.25
CA GLN A 37 -12.02 10.52 18.11
C GLN A 37 -11.39 9.23 17.54
N HIS A 38 -11.21 9.10 16.22
CA HIS A 38 -10.74 7.85 15.60
C HIS A 38 -9.34 7.92 14.97
N ARG A 39 -8.68 9.08 15.07
CA ARG A 39 -7.39 9.34 14.41
C ARG A 39 -6.31 8.33 14.77
N TRP A 40 -6.19 7.95 16.04
CA TRP A 40 -5.16 7.02 16.50
C TRP A 40 -5.34 5.61 15.94
N TRP A 41 -6.59 5.15 15.80
CA TRP A 41 -6.90 3.86 15.20
C TRP A 41 -6.60 3.85 13.70
N THR A 42 -6.96 4.93 13.00
CA THR A 42 -6.63 5.10 11.57
C THR A 42 -5.13 5.20 11.33
N LEU A 43 -4.39 5.90 12.22
CA LEU A 43 -2.93 5.96 12.16
C LEU A 43 -2.31 4.58 12.32
N GLY A 44 -2.76 3.80 13.32
CA GLY A 44 -2.31 2.43 13.52
C GLY A 44 -2.58 1.55 12.30
N PHE A 45 -3.76 1.66 11.71
CA PHE A 45 -4.10 0.96 10.46
C PHE A 45 -3.19 1.36 9.29
N GLY A 46 -2.96 2.65 9.07
CA GLY A 46 -2.10 3.14 7.99
C GLY A 46 -0.65 2.67 8.15
N VAL A 47 -0.10 2.73 9.36
CA VAL A 47 1.26 2.24 9.67
C VAL A 47 1.35 0.72 9.47
N ALA A 48 0.33 -0.04 9.90
CA ALA A 48 0.30 -1.48 9.70
C ALA A 48 0.25 -1.84 8.20
N CYS A 49 -0.58 -1.15 7.41
CA CYS A 49 -0.63 -1.33 5.96
C CYS A 49 0.71 -1.01 5.29
N PHE A 50 1.38 0.07 5.70
CA PHE A 50 2.70 0.44 5.19
C PHE A 50 3.75 -0.64 5.48
N MET A 51 3.83 -1.11 6.73
CA MET A 51 4.75 -2.20 7.09
C MET A 51 4.44 -3.48 6.32
N MET A 52 3.16 -3.79 6.12
CA MET A 52 2.75 -5.00 5.41
C MET A 52 3.11 -4.95 3.93
N LEU A 53 2.89 -3.82 3.25
CA LEU A 53 3.26 -3.63 1.84
C LEU A 53 4.77 -3.83 1.64
N ARG A 54 5.58 -3.28 2.54
CA ARG A 54 7.04 -3.45 2.56
C ARG A 54 7.43 -4.92 2.70
N LEU A 55 6.81 -5.62 3.65
CA LEU A 55 7.11 -7.01 3.92
C LEU A 55 6.67 -7.91 2.76
N GLN A 56 5.53 -7.62 2.13
CA GLN A 56 5.09 -8.32 0.91
C GLN A 56 6.07 -8.12 -0.25
N SER A 57 6.53 -6.88 -0.49
CA SER A 57 7.44 -6.61 -1.61
C SER A 57 8.79 -7.30 -1.43
N GLU A 58 9.35 -7.28 -0.22
CA GLU A 58 10.61 -7.96 0.11
C GLU A 58 10.51 -9.49 -0.04
N ILE A 59 9.39 -10.09 0.39
CA ILE A 59 9.16 -11.54 0.21
C ILE A 59 9.13 -11.90 -1.28
N PHE A 60 8.42 -11.13 -2.10
CA PHE A 60 8.30 -11.42 -3.53
C PHE A 60 9.61 -11.16 -4.31
N GLN A 61 10.38 -10.13 -3.93
CA GLN A 61 11.71 -9.91 -4.47
C GLN A 61 12.69 -11.04 -4.08
N GLY A 62 12.60 -11.53 -2.84
CA GLY A 62 13.41 -12.66 -2.36
C GLY A 62 13.20 -13.96 -3.14
N ILE A 63 12.02 -14.15 -3.75
CA ILE A 63 11.68 -15.32 -4.57
C ILE A 63 12.29 -15.24 -5.99
N HIS A 64 13.08 -14.20 -6.32
CA HIS A 64 13.78 -14.03 -7.61
C HIS A 64 12.84 -14.08 -8.83
N ARG A 65 11.63 -13.53 -8.69
CA ARG A 65 10.70 -13.31 -9.80
C ARG A 65 10.17 -11.89 -9.80
N GLU A 66 10.86 -11.02 -10.54
CA GLU A 66 10.46 -9.62 -10.76
C GLU A 66 9.08 -9.47 -11.45
N ASN A 67 8.53 -10.55 -12.02
CA ASN A 67 7.29 -10.53 -12.83
C ASN A 67 6.16 -11.47 -12.31
N GLY A 68 6.19 -11.90 -11.05
CA GLY A 68 5.14 -12.77 -10.47
C GLY A 68 5.31 -14.27 -10.78
N ILE A 69 4.55 -15.11 -10.07
CA ILE A 69 4.65 -16.58 -10.14
C ILE A 69 3.99 -17.13 -11.41
N MET A 70 3.03 -16.42 -11.99
CA MET A 70 2.37 -16.82 -13.25
C MET A 70 2.84 -16.03 -14.48
N GLY A 71 3.52 -14.89 -14.33
CA GLY A 71 4.11 -14.14 -15.44
C GLY A 71 3.07 -13.56 -16.41
N VAL A 72 1.81 -13.41 -15.96
CA VAL A 72 0.70 -12.95 -16.80
C VAL A 72 0.73 -11.42 -16.95
N ILE A 73 1.30 -10.73 -15.95
CA ILE A 73 1.41 -9.26 -15.91
C ILE A 73 2.88 -8.87 -15.76
N THR A 74 3.45 -8.25 -16.79
CA THR A 74 4.86 -7.79 -16.86
C THR A 74 5.16 -6.54 -16.04
N THR A 75 4.23 -6.13 -15.17
CA THR A 75 4.37 -4.91 -14.36
C THR A 75 5.02 -5.25 -13.03
N ASP A 76 5.96 -4.40 -12.62
CA ASP A 76 6.67 -4.50 -11.35
C ASP A 76 5.73 -4.75 -10.16
N VAL A 77 6.09 -5.75 -9.36
CA VAL A 77 5.29 -6.29 -8.26
C VAL A 77 4.97 -5.21 -7.21
N HIS A 78 5.91 -4.29 -6.95
CA HIS A 78 5.72 -3.21 -5.99
C HIS A 78 4.63 -2.24 -6.44
N THR A 79 4.63 -1.83 -7.72
CA THR A 79 3.59 -0.91 -8.21
C THR A 79 2.19 -1.54 -8.20
N ARG A 80 2.06 -2.85 -8.44
CA ARG A 80 0.76 -3.52 -8.38
C ARG A 80 0.21 -3.60 -6.96
N ALA A 81 1.07 -3.88 -5.98
CA ALA A 81 0.71 -3.84 -4.57
C ALA A 81 0.23 -2.43 -4.19
N GLN A 82 1.00 -1.40 -4.56
CA GLN A 82 0.70 0.00 -4.23
C GLN A 82 -0.62 0.51 -4.82
N ILE A 83 -0.94 0.14 -6.06
CA ILE A 83 -2.25 0.45 -6.68
C ILE A 83 -3.37 -0.23 -5.89
N THR A 84 -3.20 -1.52 -5.56
CA THR A 84 -4.19 -2.28 -4.79
C THR A 84 -4.46 -1.63 -3.44
N TYR A 85 -3.41 -1.29 -2.68
CA TYR A 85 -3.53 -0.62 -1.39
C TYR A 85 -4.18 0.77 -1.50
N SER A 86 -3.89 1.54 -2.56
CA SER A 86 -4.52 2.84 -2.79
C SER A 86 -6.04 2.74 -2.96
N VAL A 87 -6.53 1.72 -3.66
CA VAL A 87 -7.98 1.45 -3.78
C VAL A 87 -8.60 1.17 -2.41
N PHE A 88 -7.93 0.35 -1.59
CA PHE A 88 -8.42 0.05 -0.24
C PHE A 88 -8.34 1.24 0.71
N TYR A 89 -7.36 2.14 0.58
CA TYR A 89 -7.33 3.38 1.35
C TYR A 89 -8.50 4.30 1.02
N ILE A 90 -8.87 4.43 -0.26
CA ILE A 90 -10.05 5.20 -0.65
C ILE A 90 -11.32 4.58 -0.08
N LEU A 91 -11.46 3.26 -0.19
CA LEU A 91 -12.60 2.53 0.33
C LEU A 91 -12.71 2.68 1.86
N PHE A 92 -11.58 2.58 2.56
CA PHE A 92 -11.49 2.81 4.00
C PHE A 92 -11.89 4.24 4.37
N LEU A 93 -11.40 5.24 3.65
CA LEU A 93 -11.71 6.65 3.88
C LEU A 93 -13.20 6.95 3.67
N LEU A 94 -13.80 6.40 2.61
CA LEU A 94 -15.25 6.50 2.38
C LEU A 94 -16.02 5.95 3.57
N MET A 95 -15.67 4.75 4.04
CA MET A 95 -16.32 4.13 5.19
C MET A 95 -16.13 4.95 6.48
N ALA A 96 -14.93 5.46 6.72
CA ALA A 96 -14.60 6.28 7.88
C ALA A 96 -15.32 7.63 7.86
N HIS A 97 -15.54 8.22 6.68
CA HIS A 97 -16.27 9.47 6.53
C HIS A 97 -17.78 9.30 6.77
N TYR A 98 -18.38 8.20 6.29
CA TYR A 98 -19.81 7.94 6.45
C TYR A 98 -20.23 7.44 7.84
N SER A 99 -19.30 7.08 8.73
CA SER A 99 -19.60 6.54 10.06
C SER A 99 -19.20 7.45 11.24
N PRO A 100 -19.63 8.73 11.30
CA PRO A 100 -19.35 9.62 12.44
C PRO A 100 -20.27 9.27 13.63
N GLY A 101 -19.92 8.24 14.41
CA GLY A 101 -20.67 7.87 15.61
C GLY A 101 -20.59 6.40 16.02
N THR A 102 -19.85 5.57 15.30
CA THR A 102 -19.64 4.17 15.69
C THR A 102 -18.74 4.04 16.91
N LYS A 103 -19.08 3.10 17.81
CA LYS A 103 -18.21 2.74 18.95
C LYS A 103 -16.83 2.32 18.43
N GLY A 104 -15.76 2.76 19.10
CA GLY A 104 -14.38 2.51 18.66
C GLY A 104 -14.04 1.04 18.36
N VAL A 105 -14.65 0.09 19.08
CA VAL A 105 -14.49 -1.35 18.84
C VAL A 105 -15.02 -1.78 17.47
N VAL A 106 -16.16 -1.22 17.03
CA VAL A 106 -16.75 -1.52 15.71
C VAL A 106 -15.87 -0.96 14.61
N PHE A 107 -15.35 0.25 14.81
CA PHE A 107 -14.39 0.86 13.89
C PHE A 107 -13.10 0.04 13.77
N MET A 108 -12.58 -0.46 14.90
CA MET A 108 -11.39 -1.32 14.93
C MET A 108 -11.60 -2.63 14.16
N ALA A 109 -12.76 -3.29 14.36
CA ALA A 109 -13.11 -4.51 13.64
C ALA A 109 -13.18 -4.26 12.12
N ALA A 110 -13.75 -3.12 11.70
CA ALA A 110 -13.78 -2.73 10.30
C ALA A 110 -12.37 -2.47 9.73
N CYS A 111 -11.49 -1.79 10.48
CA CYS A 111 -10.09 -1.58 10.07
C CYS A 111 -9.38 -2.91 9.84
N LEU A 112 -9.54 -3.87 10.76
CA LEU A 112 -8.95 -5.21 10.63
C LEU A 112 -9.51 -5.98 9.43
N ALA A 113 -10.82 -5.91 9.19
CA ALA A 113 -11.44 -6.55 8.03
C ALA A 113 -10.89 -6.00 6.70
N VAL A 114 -10.80 -4.67 6.57
CA VAL A 114 -10.23 -4.03 5.37
C VAL A 114 -8.74 -4.34 5.24
N PHE A 115 -8.00 -4.41 6.35
CA PHE A 115 -6.59 -4.79 6.35
C PHE A 115 -6.37 -6.18 5.75
N PHE A 116 -7.10 -7.19 6.24
CA PHE A 116 -6.98 -8.55 5.73
C PHE A 116 -7.45 -8.67 4.28
N MET A 117 -8.50 -7.94 3.91
CA MET A 117 -8.97 -7.90 2.53
C MET A 117 -7.89 -7.34 1.60
N ALA A 118 -7.31 -6.19 1.94
CA ALA A 118 -6.22 -5.57 1.18
C ALA A 118 -4.99 -6.49 1.09
N PHE A 119 -4.61 -7.13 2.20
CA PHE A 119 -3.49 -8.06 2.27
C PHE A 119 -3.68 -9.26 1.33
N VAL A 120 -4.83 -9.92 1.37
CA VAL A 120 -5.12 -11.10 0.54
C VAL A 120 -5.19 -10.70 -0.93
N THR A 121 -5.92 -9.62 -1.26
CA THR A 121 -6.01 -9.14 -2.65
C THR A 121 -4.64 -8.73 -3.18
N SER A 122 -3.83 -8.01 -2.40
CA SER A 122 -2.47 -7.63 -2.81
C SER A 122 -1.59 -8.86 -3.05
N THR A 123 -1.65 -9.87 -2.17
CA THR A 123 -0.88 -11.12 -2.35
C THR A 123 -1.29 -11.86 -3.62
N LEU A 124 -2.59 -11.95 -3.90
CA LEU A 124 -3.11 -12.56 -5.13
C LEU A 124 -2.68 -11.79 -6.37
N VAL A 125 -2.76 -10.45 -6.32
CA VAL A 125 -2.32 -9.58 -7.40
C VAL A 125 -0.81 -9.73 -7.60
N MET A 126 0.02 -9.74 -6.56
CA MET A 126 1.48 -9.91 -6.69
C MET A 126 1.88 -11.30 -7.19
N ALA A 127 1.09 -12.33 -6.87
CA ALA A 127 1.31 -13.69 -7.33
C ALA A 127 1.04 -13.90 -8.83
N LEU A 128 0.05 -13.19 -9.38
CA LEU A 128 -0.38 -13.30 -10.77
C LEU A 128 0.62 -12.66 -11.73
#